data_AF-A0A536ZM95-F1
#
_entry.id   AF-A0A536ZM95-F1
#
_cell.length_a   1.000
_cell.length_b   1.000
_cell.length_c   1.000
_cell.angle_alpha   90.00
_cell.angle_beta   90.00
_cell.angle_gamma   90.00
#
_symmetry.space_group_name_H-M   'P 1'
#
loop_
_entity.id
_entity.type
_entity.pdbx_description
1 polymer ?
#
loop_
_entity_poly.entity_id
_entity_poly.type
_entity_poly.pdbx_seq_one_letter_code
_entity_poly.pdbx_strand_id
1 'polypeptide(L)'
;MHALDKVDPYICPTQTQGSGIDCFLEAVPQTYTMCRHIKSIEIIEFGLAGAQEGVNGAKTEYCIDKHKILIVRPYQAALREAARSKEEVQGVRQLYDAWLDSLAKLTPGADETDEGYKQRVVRPYADFNERIKAIRALADVPAKAAPAAKKAPASKGKKTSP
;
A
#
# COMPACT_ATOMS: atom_id res chain seq x y z
N MET A 1 3.94 -0.80 22.38
CA MET A 1 3.02 -1.34 21.36
C MET A 1 3.70 -1.20 20.02
N HIS A 2 4.06 -2.32 19.40
CA HIS A 2 4.66 -2.29 18.07
C HIS A 2 3.58 -1.85 17.07
N ALA A 3 3.97 -1.04 16.09
CA ALA A 3 3.05 -0.44 15.12
C ALA A 3 2.19 -1.47 14.36
N LEU A 4 2.61 -2.73 14.38
CA LEU A 4 2.03 -3.81 13.60
C LEU A 4 1.19 -4.81 14.41
N ASP A 5 1.14 -4.77 15.75
CA ASP A 5 0.50 -5.78 16.63
C ASP A 5 -0.98 -6.14 16.34
N LYS A 6 -1.66 -5.43 15.43
CA LYS A 6 -3.03 -5.73 14.98
C LYS A 6 -3.20 -5.77 13.46
N VAL A 7 -2.12 -5.99 12.72
CA VAL A 7 -2.18 -6.26 11.27
C VAL A 7 -2.58 -7.73 11.08
N ASP A 8 -3.40 -7.98 10.07
CA ASP A 8 -3.78 -9.35 9.71
C ASP A 8 -2.53 -10.11 9.23
N PRO A 9 -2.15 -11.24 9.88
CA PRO A 9 -0.99 -12.03 9.47
C PRO A 9 -1.04 -12.50 8.01
N TYR A 10 -2.22 -12.62 7.43
CA TYR A 10 -2.39 -12.96 6.01
C TYR A 10 -2.02 -11.81 5.07
N ILE A 11 -1.99 -10.57 5.53
CA ILE A 11 -1.62 -9.40 4.73
C ILE A 11 -0.15 -9.03 4.90
N CYS A 12 0.42 -9.44 6.02
CA CYS A 12 1.79 -9.14 6.40
C CYS A 12 2.39 -10.37 7.07
N PRO A 13 2.69 -11.44 6.31
CA PRO A 13 3.25 -12.66 6.89
C PRO A 13 4.63 -12.42 7.52
N THR A 14 5.35 -11.40 7.06
CA THR A 14 6.66 -10.98 7.58
C THR A 14 6.55 -10.03 8.78
N GLN A 15 5.37 -9.76 9.34
CA GLN A 15 5.14 -8.78 10.42
C GLN A 15 6.08 -8.93 11.63
N THR A 16 6.50 -10.15 11.95
CA THR A 16 7.39 -10.45 13.08
C THR A 16 8.87 -10.19 12.78
N GLN A 17 9.23 -9.98 11.51
CA GLN A 17 10.61 -9.85 11.02
C GLN A 17 10.85 -8.59 10.19
N GLY A 18 9.79 -7.98 9.63
CA GLY A 18 9.83 -6.88 8.67
C GLY A 18 9.44 -5.53 9.27
N SER A 19 9.85 -4.47 8.58
CA SER A 19 9.47 -3.09 8.89
C SER A 19 8.04 -2.78 8.48
N GLY A 20 7.47 -1.67 8.98
CA GLY A 20 6.15 -1.20 8.55
C GLY A 20 6.09 -0.88 7.06
N ILE A 21 7.19 -0.42 6.47
CA ILE A 21 7.31 -0.23 5.03
C ILE A 21 7.32 -1.57 4.29
N ASP A 22 8.10 -2.56 4.70
CA ASP A 22 8.13 -3.89 4.05
C ASP A 22 6.75 -4.56 4.07
N CYS A 23 6.09 -4.49 5.21
CA CYS A 23 4.73 -4.96 5.42
C CYS A 23 3.74 -4.36 4.41
N PHE A 24 3.82 -3.05 4.17
CA PHE A 24 2.98 -2.38 3.17
C PHE A 24 3.34 -2.77 1.74
N LEU A 25 4.63 -2.84 1.41
CA LEU A 25 5.11 -3.21 0.09
C LEU A 25 4.69 -4.64 -0.30
N GLU A 26 4.63 -5.56 0.65
CA GLU A 26 4.12 -6.93 0.44
C GLU A 26 2.59 -6.96 0.33
N ALA A 27 1.89 -6.20 1.18
CA ALA A 27 0.44 -6.17 1.23
C ALA A 27 -0.21 -5.73 -0.10
N VAL A 28 0.40 -4.78 -0.82
CA VAL A 28 -0.14 -4.21 -2.06
C VAL A 28 -0.38 -5.27 -3.15
N PRO A 29 0.64 -5.99 -3.66
CA PRO A 29 0.43 -7.00 -4.69
C PRO A 29 -0.38 -8.19 -4.17
N GLN A 30 -0.24 -8.54 -2.89
CA GLN A 30 -0.93 -9.69 -2.31
C GLN A 30 -2.45 -9.47 -2.25
N THR A 31 -2.89 -8.35 -1.67
CA THR A 31 -4.32 -8.03 -1.55
C THR A 31 -4.98 -7.80 -2.91
N TYR A 32 -4.26 -7.18 -3.86
CA TYR A 32 -4.72 -7.10 -5.25
C TYR A 32 -4.93 -8.48 -5.87
N THR A 33 -3.97 -9.39 -5.67
CA THR A 33 -4.05 -10.78 -6.17
C THR A 33 -5.26 -11.51 -5.63
N MET A 34 -5.55 -11.36 -4.33
CA MET A 34 -6.70 -11.98 -3.70
C MET A 34 -8.01 -11.54 -4.37
N CYS A 35 -8.22 -10.23 -4.53
CA CYS A 35 -9.46 -9.73 -5.15
C CYS A 35 -9.56 -10.04 -6.63
N ARG A 36 -8.42 -10.03 -7.36
CA ARG A 36 -8.36 -10.46 -8.76
C ARG A 36 -8.76 -11.94 -8.91
N HIS A 37 -8.30 -12.82 -8.01
CA HIS A 37 -8.67 -14.24 -8.04
C HIS A 37 -10.16 -14.43 -7.80
N ILE A 38 -10.72 -13.75 -6.80
CA ILE A 38 -12.17 -13.77 -6.56
C ILE A 38 -12.92 -13.32 -7.82
N LYS A 39 -12.45 -12.24 -8.46
CA LYS A 39 -13.10 -11.76 -9.68
C LYS A 39 -12.99 -12.76 -10.83
N SER A 40 -11.85 -13.43 -10.96
CA SER A 40 -11.67 -14.48 -11.96
C SER A 40 -12.62 -15.65 -11.73
N ILE A 41 -12.92 -16.00 -10.47
CA ILE A 41 -13.91 -17.05 -10.15
C ILE A 41 -15.30 -16.60 -10.58
N GLU A 42 -15.71 -15.37 -10.26
CA GLU A 42 -17.01 -14.82 -10.70
C GLU A 42 -17.15 -14.81 -12.23
N ILE A 43 -16.09 -14.46 -12.96
CA ILE A 43 -16.09 -14.46 -14.44
C ILE A 43 -16.16 -15.89 -14.99
N ILE A 44 -15.51 -16.87 -14.36
CA ILE A 44 -15.64 -18.28 -14.75
C ILE A 44 -17.06 -18.79 -14.51
N GLU A 45 -17.69 -18.36 -13.42
CA GLU A 45 -19.02 -18.80 -13.01
C GLU A 45 -20.14 -18.17 -13.85
N PHE A 46 -20.03 -16.88 -14.17
CA PHE A 46 -21.12 -16.09 -14.77
C PHE A 46 -20.78 -15.48 -16.14
N GLY A 47 -19.57 -15.68 -16.64
CA GLY A 47 -19.05 -14.94 -17.79
C GLY A 47 -18.69 -13.50 -17.46
N LEU A 48 -18.02 -12.80 -18.38
CA LEU A 48 -17.51 -11.45 -18.15
C LEU A 48 -18.63 -10.43 -17.84
N ALA A 49 -19.70 -10.44 -18.65
CA ALA A 49 -20.86 -9.58 -18.46
C ALA A 49 -21.70 -10.00 -17.25
N GLY A 50 -22.00 -11.30 -17.12
CA GLY A 50 -22.83 -11.82 -16.02
C GLY A 50 -22.20 -11.64 -14.63
N ALA A 51 -20.87 -11.56 -14.54
CA ALA A 51 -20.16 -11.25 -13.29
C ALA A 51 -20.39 -9.81 -12.77
N GLN A 52 -21.12 -8.97 -13.51
CA GLN A 52 -21.55 -7.62 -13.10
C GLN A 52 -23.03 -7.55 -12.73
N GLU A 53 -23.79 -8.62 -12.98
CA GLU A 53 -25.24 -8.60 -12.83
C GLU A 53 -25.66 -8.92 -11.39
N GLY A 54 -26.57 -8.11 -10.85
CA GLY A 54 -27.16 -8.34 -9.53
C GLY A 54 -26.10 -8.50 -8.44
N VAL A 55 -26.05 -9.68 -7.82
CA VAL A 55 -25.14 -10.00 -6.71
C VAL A 55 -23.91 -10.81 -7.14
N ASN A 56 -23.76 -11.08 -8.44
CA ASN A 56 -22.70 -11.96 -8.94
C ASN A 56 -21.29 -11.39 -8.74
N GLY A 57 -21.17 -10.06 -8.64
CA GLY A 57 -19.92 -9.33 -8.36
C GLY A 57 -19.62 -9.07 -6.88
N ALA A 58 -20.53 -9.48 -5.98
CA ALA A 58 -20.50 -9.04 -4.59
C ALA A 58 -19.28 -9.57 -3.80
N LYS A 59 -18.70 -10.72 -4.20
CA LYS A 59 -17.52 -11.27 -3.51
C LYS A 59 -16.29 -10.41 -3.81
N THR A 60 -16.14 -9.95 -5.05
CA THR A 60 -15.07 -9.02 -5.41
C THR A 60 -15.24 -7.67 -4.72
N GLU A 61 -16.45 -7.11 -4.69
CA GLU A 61 -16.73 -5.86 -3.98
C GLU A 61 -16.38 -5.97 -2.49
N TYR A 62 -16.85 -7.03 -1.83
CA TYR A 62 -16.52 -7.29 -0.43
C TYR A 62 -15.01 -7.47 -0.22
N CYS A 63 -14.31 -8.16 -1.13
CA CYS A 63 -12.86 -8.29 -1.06
C CYS A 63 -12.15 -6.94 -1.09
N ILE A 64 -12.54 -6.08 -2.03
CA ILE A 64 -11.96 -4.74 -2.20
C ILE A 64 -12.16 -3.94 -0.91
N ASP A 65 -13.37 -3.89 -0.38
CA ASP A 65 -13.69 -3.12 0.83
C ASP A 65 -12.97 -3.66 2.05
N LYS A 66 -12.93 -4.99 2.22
CA LYS A 66 -12.18 -5.65 3.29
C LYS A 66 -10.71 -5.25 3.23
N HIS A 67 -10.06 -5.33 2.08
CA HIS A 67 -8.63 -5.03 1.99
C HIS A 67 -8.31 -3.54 2.05
N LYS A 68 -9.22 -2.65 1.61
CA LYS A 68 -9.14 -1.20 1.88
C LYS A 68 -9.05 -0.90 3.37
N ILE A 69 -9.80 -1.62 4.21
CA ILE A 69 -9.75 -1.47 5.67
C ILE A 69 -8.46 -2.04 6.24
N LEU A 70 -8.08 -3.25 5.83
CA LEU A 70 -6.97 -3.96 6.45
C LEU A 70 -5.60 -3.35 6.10
N ILE A 71 -5.44 -2.77 4.92
CA ILE A 71 -4.17 -2.16 4.50
C ILE A 71 -3.88 -0.82 5.20
N VAL A 72 -4.86 -0.19 5.86
CA VAL A 72 -4.71 1.12 6.52
C VAL A 72 -3.55 1.12 7.52
N ARG A 73 -3.44 0.07 8.33
CA ARG A 73 -2.39 -0.04 9.36
C ARG A 73 -0.99 -0.17 8.74
N PRO A 74 -0.74 -1.14 7.83
CA PRO A 74 0.52 -1.19 7.07
C PRO A 74 0.87 0.14 6.40
N TYR A 75 -0.09 0.76 5.72
CA TYR A 75 0.12 2.04 5.05
C TYR A 75 0.53 3.17 6.00
N GLN A 76 -0.15 3.29 7.15
CA GLN A 76 0.20 4.28 8.18
C GLN A 76 1.56 3.98 8.86
N ALA A 77 1.96 2.71 8.97
CA ALA A 77 3.27 2.34 9.47
C ALA A 77 4.36 2.73 8.45
N ALA A 78 4.16 2.39 7.17
CA ALA A 78 5.05 2.76 6.07
C ALA A 78 5.25 4.28 5.97
N LEU A 79 4.17 5.08 6.05
CA LEU A 79 4.27 6.54 6.03
C LEU A 79 5.07 7.11 7.20
N ARG A 80 4.98 6.51 8.39
CA ARG A 80 5.74 6.96 9.57
C ARG A 80 7.23 6.67 9.40
N GLU A 81 7.58 5.52 8.83
CA GLU A 81 8.97 5.14 8.58
C GLU A 81 9.58 5.95 7.43
N ALA A 82 8.80 6.18 6.37
CA ALA A 82 9.18 6.98 5.21
C ALA A 82 9.35 8.47 5.53
N ALA A 83 8.83 8.97 6.66
CA ALA A 83 8.79 10.39 7.01
C ALA A 83 10.16 11.10 7.05
N ARG A 84 11.26 10.33 7.01
CA ARG A 84 12.64 10.83 6.88
C ARG A 84 12.97 11.41 5.49
N SER A 85 12.22 11.06 4.44
CA SER A 85 12.41 11.53 3.07
C SER A 85 11.07 11.89 2.43
N LYS A 86 11.00 13.07 1.79
CA LYS A 86 9.80 13.47 1.06
C LYS A 86 9.54 12.55 -0.13
N GLU A 87 10.61 12.09 -0.76
CA GLU A 87 10.61 11.17 -1.88
C GLU A 87 10.08 9.79 -1.46
N GLU A 88 10.52 9.24 -0.33
CA GLU A 88 9.98 7.98 0.21
C GLU A 88 8.48 8.12 0.54
N VAL A 89 8.07 9.20 1.22
CA VAL A 89 6.64 9.45 1.52
C VAL A 89 5.82 9.53 0.24
N GLN A 90 6.33 10.22 -0.78
CA GLN A 90 5.65 10.34 -2.06
C GLN A 90 5.54 8.99 -2.77
N GLY A 91 6.60 8.18 -2.77
CA GLY A 91 6.59 6.84 -3.34
C GLY A 91 5.55 5.94 -2.69
N VAL A 92 5.48 5.93 -1.34
CA VAL A 92 4.49 5.16 -0.58
C VAL A 92 3.06 5.59 -0.91
N ARG A 93 2.79 6.90 -1.01
CA ARG A 93 1.47 7.43 -1.42
C ARG A 93 1.10 7.01 -2.83
N GLN A 94 2.02 7.18 -3.77
CA GLN A 94 1.77 6.82 -5.17
C GLN A 94 1.53 5.33 -5.37
N LEU A 95 2.20 4.47 -4.59
CA LEU A 95 1.93 3.03 -4.60
C LEU A 95 0.53 2.72 -4.05
N TYR A 96 0.11 3.40 -2.98
CA TYR A 96 -1.23 3.25 -2.44
C TYR A 96 -2.32 3.69 -3.45
N ASP A 97 -2.11 4.83 -4.11
CA ASP A 97 -3.04 5.34 -5.14
C ASP A 97 -3.12 4.40 -6.35
N ALA A 98 -1.98 3.89 -6.82
CA ALA A 98 -1.93 2.91 -7.90
C ALA A 98 -2.66 1.61 -7.53
N TRP A 99 -2.54 1.16 -6.27
CA TRP A 99 -3.26 0.01 -5.76
C TRP A 99 -4.78 0.24 -5.72
N LEU A 100 -5.23 1.39 -5.23
CA LEU A 100 -6.67 1.75 -5.22
C LEU A 100 -7.27 1.80 -6.63
N ASP A 101 -6.57 2.44 -7.56
CA ASP A 101 -6.97 2.53 -8.96
C ASP A 101 -7.02 1.14 -9.62
N SER A 102 -6.04 0.27 -9.32
CA SER A 102 -6.01 -1.10 -9.82
C SER A 102 -7.17 -1.95 -9.27
N LEU A 103 -7.51 -1.80 -7.98
CA LEU A 103 -8.67 -2.49 -7.40
C LEU A 103 -9.99 -2.05 -8.05
N ALA A 104 -10.18 -0.75 -8.27
CA ALA A 104 -11.36 -0.24 -8.97
C ALA A 104 -11.47 -0.80 -10.40
N LYS A 105 -10.33 -1.04 -11.03
CA LYS A 105 -10.22 -1.65 -12.36
C LYS A 105 -10.44 -3.17 -12.37
N LEU A 106 -10.69 -3.85 -11.24
CA LEU A 106 -11.12 -5.25 -11.30
C LEU A 106 -12.53 -5.43 -11.86
N THR A 107 -13.34 -4.37 -11.84
CA THR A 107 -14.61 -4.32 -12.54
C THR A 107 -14.35 -4.24 -14.06
N PRO A 108 -14.84 -5.19 -14.89
CA PRO A 108 -14.77 -5.11 -16.34
C PRO A 108 -15.53 -3.90 -16.89
N GLY A 109 -15.06 -3.37 -18.01
CA GLY A 109 -15.81 -2.37 -18.77
C GLY A 109 -17.00 -2.98 -19.49
N ALA A 110 -18.02 -2.17 -19.80
CA ALA A 110 -19.24 -2.64 -20.47
C ALA A 110 -18.97 -3.30 -21.83
N ASP A 111 -18.01 -2.77 -22.59
CA ASP A 111 -17.64 -3.26 -23.93
C ASP A 111 -16.30 -4.01 -23.94
N GLU A 112 -15.84 -4.47 -22.78
CA GLU A 112 -14.57 -5.15 -22.67
C GLU A 112 -14.65 -6.61 -23.14
N THR A 113 -13.63 -7.08 -23.85
CA THR A 113 -13.50 -8.49 -24.21
C THR A 113 -12.83 -9.27 -23.08
N ASP A 114 -13.07 -10.58 -23.01
CA ASP A 114 -12.43 -11.43 -22.00
C ASP A 114 -10.90 -11.40 -22.08
N GLU A 115 -10.34 -11.43 -23.30
CA GLU A 115 -8.90 -11.27 -23.51
C GLU A 115 -8.40 -9.89 -23.08
N GLY A 116 -9.16 -8.83 -23.41
CA GLY A 116 -8.84 -7.46 -23.01
C GLY A 116 -8.80 -7.30 -21.49
N TYR A 117 -9.81 -7.84 -20.81
CA TYR A 117 -9.89 -7.89 -19.35
C TYR A 117 -8.69 -8.63 -18.76
N LYS A 118 -8.43 -9.86 -19.21
CA LYS A 118 -7.33 -10.71 -18.71
C LYS A 118 -5.97 -10.02 -18.85
N GLN A 119 -5.72 -9.34 -19.97
CA GLN A 119 -4.50 -8.57 -20.16
C GLN A 119 -4.44 -7.36 -19.22
N ARG A 120 -5.53 -6.61 -19.11
CA ARG A 120 -5.59 -5.38 -18.30
C ARG A 120 -5.34 -5.65 -16.82
N VAL A 121 -5.95 -6.68 -16.24
CA VAL A 121 -5.83 -6.97 -14.80
C VAL A 121 -4.49 -7.60 -14.39
N VAL A 122 -3.61 -7.93 -15.33
CA VAL A 122 -2.24 -8.40 -15.04
C VAL A 122 -1.22 -7.25 -15.08
N ARG A 123 -1.48 -6.18 -15.84
CA ARG A 123 -0.57 -5.02 -15.96
C ARG A 123 -0.18 -4.39 -14.61
N PRO A 124 -1.07 -4.26 -13.61
CA PRO A 124 -0.72 -3.65 -12.32
C PRO A 124 0.47 -4.30 -11.61
N TYR A 125 0.72 -5.60 -11.80
CA TYR A 125 1.86 -6.26 -11.16
C TYR A 125 3.21 -5.67 -11.56
N ALA A 126 3.38 -5.28 -12.83
CA ALA A 126 4.61 -4.68 -13.30
C ALA A 126 4.81 -3.29 -12.67
N ASP A 127 3.77 -2.45 -12.69
CA ASP A 127 3.79 -1.11 -12.08
C ASP A 127 4.03 -1.17 -10.56
N PHE A 128 3.40 -2.10 -9.84
CA PHE A 128 3.67 -2.33 -8.42
C PHE A 128 5.13 -2.70 -8.19
N ASN A 129 5.67 -3.66 -8.95
CA ASN A 129 7.05 -4.10 -8.78
C ASN A 129 8.05 -2.96 -9.05
N GLU A 130 7.82 -2.13 -10.07
CA GLU A 130 8.66 -0.98 -10.37
C GLU A 130 8.64 0.06 -9.24
N ARG A 131 7.44 0.41 -8.74
CA ARG A 131 7.28 1.35 -7.62
C ARG A 131 7.89 0.82 -6.33
N ILE A 132 7.65 -0.45 -6.00
CA ILE A 132 8.22 -1.11 -4.82
C ILE A 132 9.75 -1.09 -4.89
N LYS A 133 10.33 -1.40 -6.06
CA LYS A 133 11.78 -1.34 -6.27
C LYS A 133 12.32 0.08 -6.07
N ALA A 134 11.63 1.10 -6.58
CA ALA A 134 12.01 2.49 -6.40
C ALA A 134 11.97 2.93 -4.92
N ILE A 135 10.92 2.53 -4.17
CA ILE A 135 10.80 2.82 -2.74
C ILE A 135 11.93 2.15 -1.95
N ARG A 136 12.23 0.88 -2.23
CA ARG A 136 13.35 0.16 -1.58
C ARG A 136 14.69 0.82 -1.85
N ALA A 137 14.94 1.25 -3.09
CA ALA A 137 16.17 1.94 -3.45
C ALA A 137 16.35 3.28 -2.71
N LEU A 138 15.26 3.97 -2.36
CA LEU A 138 15.33 5.19 -1.54
C LEU A 138 15.68 4.88 -0.08
N ALA A 139 15.19 3.75 0.45
CA ALA A 139 15.46 3.32 1.83
C ALA A 139 16.93 2.94 2.07
N ASP A 140 17.64 2.47 1.03
CA ASP A 140 19.06 2.12 1.08
C ASP A 140 20.00 3.36 1.05
N VAL A 141 19.46 4.56 0.77
CA VAL A 141 20.27 5.78 0.78
C VAL A 141 20.37 6.30 2.21
N PRO A 142 21.57 6.31 2.84
CA PRO A 142 21.72 6.86 4.17
C PRO A 142 21.28 8.32 4.18
N ALA A 143 20.36 8.66 5.08
CA ALA A 143 19.85 10.02 5.24
C ALA A 143 21.04 10.98 5.33
N LYS A 144 21.16 11.90 4.37
CA LYS A 144 22.13 13.00 4.44
C LYS A 144 21.98 13.66 5.80
N ALA A 145 23.04 13.59 6.61
CA ALA A 145 23.05 14.15 7.95
C ALA A 145 22.49 15.57 7.93
N ALA A 146 21.38 15.80 8.64
CA ALA A 146 20.87 17.14 8.83
C ALA A 146 22.00 17.99 9.42
N PRO A 147 22.28 19.20 8.90
CA PRO A 147 23.28 20.07 9.50
C PRO A 147 22.87 20.32 10.95
N ALA A 148 23.78 20.00 11.87
CA ALA A 148 23.56 20.12 13.31
C ALA A 148 22.98 21.49 13.63
N ALA A 149 21.77 21.51 14.21
CA ALA A 149 21.17 22.73 14.72
C ALA A 149 22.16 23.38 15.68
N LYS A 150 22.66 24.57 15.32
CA LYS A 150 23.52 25.37 16.19
C LYS A 150 22.78 25.57 17.51
N LYS A 151 23.27 24.96 18.58
CA LYS A 151 22.79 25.22 19.95
C LYS A 151 22.91 26.73 20.19
N ALA A 152 21.78 27.40 20.40
CA ALA A 152 21.77 28.75 20.92
C ALA A 152 22.48 28.75 22.29
N PRO A 153 23.38 29.71 22.56
CA PRO A 153 24.14 29.74 23.81
C PRO A 153 23.20 29.98 25.00
N ALA A 154 23.37 29.16 26.03
CA ALA A 154 22.68 29.29 27.30
C ALA A 154 23.08 30.60 27.99
N SER A 155 22.12 31.49 28.20
CA SER A 155 22.28 32.66 29.06
C SER A 155 22.31 32.23 30.53
N LYS A 156 23.49 32.28 31.15
CA LYS A 156 23.69 32.20 32.61
C LYS A 156 23.58 33.59 33.25
N GLY A 157 22.89 33.65 34.39
CA GLY A 157 23.00 34.69 35.43
C GLY A 157 21.80 35.65 35.47
N LYS A 158 21.23 36.02 36.63
CA LYS A 158 21.82 36.10 37.97
C LYS A 158 20.70 36.23 39.03
N LYS A 159 20.74 35.42 40.09
CA LYS A 159 20.04 35.69 41.36
C LYS A 159 20.76 36.82 42.09
N THR A 160 20.03 37.79 42.64
CA THR A 160 20.36 38.50 43.90
C THR A 160 19.16 39.36 44.34
N SER A 161 18.57 39.01 45.48
CA SER A 161 17.76 39.91 46.34
C SER A 161 18.66 40.97 47.00
N PRO A 162 18.08 42.06 47.50
CA PRO A 162 17.67 42.09 48.92
C PRO A 162 16.15 42.14 49.13
#